data_AF-A0A2V8Q882-F1
#
_entry.id   AF-A0A2V8Q882-F1
#
_cell.length_a   1.000
_cell.length_b   1.000
_cell.length_c   1.000
_cell.angle_alpha   90.00
_cell.angle_beta   90.00
_cell.angle_gamma   90.00
#
_symmetry.space_group_name_H-M   'P 1'
#
loop_
_entity.id
_entity.type
_entity.pdbx_description
1 polymer ?
#
loop_
_entity_poly.entity_id
_entity_poly.type
_entity_poly.pdbx_seq_one_letter_code
_entity_poly.pdbx_strand_id
1 'polypeptide(L)'
;MANRNRAEVRTAVHKRIRHKVRGTTARPRLAVYRSLNHIYAQLIDDEKAQTLASASTTEKTLGVKTGGNIEAAKKIGQTIAERALAAGINSVVFDRGGYLYHGRVKALTDAARAAGLNKDEAREAEVEAAASPATKAEEEAAAKPKKSKPKVRKEASAQENK
;
A
#
# COMPACT_ATOMS: atom_id res chain seq x y z
N MET A 1 13.71 -25.19 23.73
CA MET A 1 12.89 -24.58 22.65
C MET A 1 13.78 -24.41 21.43
N ALA A 2 13.45 -25.05 20.30
CA ALA A 2 14.23 -24.86 19.07
C ALA A 2 14.06 -23.42 18.58
N ASN A 3 15.14 -22.63 18.61
CA ASN A 3 15.15 -21.29 18.05
C ASN A 3 14.97 -21.40 16.53
N ARG A 4 13.75 -21.14 16.04
CA ARG A 4 13.49 -21.09 14.60
C ARG A 4 14.44 -20.09 13.97
N ASN A 5 15.14 -20.52 12.92
CA ASN A 5 16.09 -19.66 12.21
C ASN A 5 15.36 -18.41 11.69
N ARG A 6 15.84 -17.22 12.07
CA ARG A 6 15.23 -15.95 11.70
C ARG A 6 15.16 -15.78 10.17
N ALA A 7 16.12 -16.34 9.44
CA ALA A 7 16.13 -16.31 7.98
C ALA A 7 15.00 -17.14 7.36
N GLU A 8 14.69 -18.31 7.91
CA GLU A 8 13.60 -19.17 7.46
C GLU A 8 12.24 -18.51 7.71
N VAL A 9 12.02 -17.97 8.91
CA VAL A 9 10.79 -17.24 9.25
C VAL A 9 10.59 -16.05 8.33
N ARG A 10 11.65 -15.25 8.09
CA ARG A 10 11.60 -14.13 7.14
C ARG A 10 11.23 -14.61 5.75
N THR A 11 11.83 -15.70 5.28
CA THR A 11 11.61 -16.22 3.93
C THR A 11 10.16 -16.71 3.75
N ALA A 12 9.58 -17.37 4.76
CA ALA A 12 8.17 -17.75 4.75
C ALA A 12 7.24 -16.52 4.68
N VAL A 13 7.50 -15.49 5.50
CA VAL A 13 6.73 -14.24 5.47
C VAL A 13 6.90 -13.51 4.13
N HIS A 14 8.11 -13.50 3.58
CA HIS A 14 8.42 -12.86 2.30
C HIS A 14 7.66 -13.53 1.15
N LYS A 15 7.68 -14.86 1.09
CA LYS A 15 6.87 -15.63 0.13
C LYS A 15 5.39 -15.28 0.27
N ARG A 16 4.85 -15.29 1.50
CA ARG A 16 3.45 -14.91 1.79
C ARG A 16 3.09 -13.53 1.24
N ILE A 17 3.95 -12.53 1.42
CA ILE A 17 3.72 -11.17 0.91
C ILE A 17 3.70 -11.15 -0.62
N ARG A 18 4.64 -11.87 -1.26
CA ARG A 18 4.76 -11.93 -2.72
C ARG A 18 3.63 -12.68 -3.43
N HIS A 19 2.77 -13.40 -2.72
CA HIS A 19 1.53 -13.91 -3.31
C HIS A 19 0.55 -12.78 -3.67
N LYS A 20 0.61 -11.63 -2.97
CA LYS A 20 -0.23 -10.46 -3.24
C LYS A 20 0.53 -9.36 -3.98
N VAL A 21 1.80 -9.17 -3.64
CA VAL A 21 2.63 -8.10 -4.20
C VAL A 21 3.41 -8.64 -5.39
N ARG A 22 3.01 -8.21 -6.60
CA ARG A 22 3.67 -8.54 -7.87
C ARG A 22 4.02 -7.25 -8.62
N GLY A 23 5.23 -7.19 -9.18
CA GLY A 23 5.65 -6.09 -10.06
C GLY A 23 5.32 -6.38 -11.51
N THR A 24 4.75 -5.41 -12.22
CA THR A 24 4.54 -5.45 -13.68
C THR A 24 5.51 -4.50 -14.38
N THR A 25 5.57 -4.51 -15.72
CA THR A 25 6.39 -3.51 -16.43
C THR A 25 5.96 -2.07 -16.14
N ALA A 26 4.66 -1.82 -15.94
CA ALA A 26 4.14 -0.49 -15.61
C ALA A 26 4.41 -0.09 -14.15
N ARG A 27 4.28 -1.04 -13.22
CA ARG A 27 4.48 -0.85 -11.77
C ARG A 27 5.44 -1.91 -11.25
N PRO A 28 6.75 -1.76 -11.49
CA PRO A 28 7.74 -2.71 -11.00
C PRO A 28 7.77 -2.77 -9.46
N ARG A 29 8.34 -3.83 -8.90
CA ARG A 29 8.39 -4.08 -7.46
C ARG A 29 9.70 -3.57 -6.87
N LEU A 30 9.62 -2.70 -5.86
CA LEU A 30 10.77 -2.27 -5.07
C LEU A 30 11.00 -3.23 -3.91
N ALA A 31 11.97 -4.14 -4.08
CA ALA A 31 12.35 -5.13 -3.08
C ALA A 31 13.41 -4.59 -2.12
N VAL A 32 13.11 -4.61 -0.83
CA VAL A 32 14.05 -4.22 0.23
C VAL A 32 14.65 -5.45 0.90
N TYR A 33 15.98 -5.50 0.97
CA TYR A 33 16.71 -6.48 1.78
C TYR A 33 17.57 -5.78 2.82
N ARG A 34 17.53 -6.27 4.07
CA ARG A 34 18.24 -5.68 5.19
C ARG A 34 19.03 -6.74 5.94
N SER A 35 20.35 -6.59 5.94
CA SER A 35 21.24 -7.33 6.83
C SER A 35 21.50 -6.52 8.10
N LEU A 36 22.32 -7.07 9.00
CA LEU A 36 22.78 -6.36 10.20
C LEU A 36 23.45 -5.04 9.82
N ASN A 37 24.39 -5.10 8.88
CA ASN A 37 25.30 -3.99 8.56
C ASN A 37 24.92 -3.22 7.29
N HIS A 38 24.06 -3.77 6.44
CA HIS A 38 23.78 -3.22 5.11
C HIS A 38 22.29 -3.21 4.79
N ILE A 39 21.93 -2.37 3.84
CA ILE A 39 20.61 -2.34 3.23
C ILE A 39 20.78 -2.29 1.72
N TYR A 40 19.85 -2.96 1.04
CA TYR A 40 19.82 -3.13 -0.40
C TYR A 40 18.40 -2.87 -0.87
N ALA A 41 18.27 -2.15 -1.98
CA ALA A 41 17.02 -1.91 -2.67
C ALA A 41 17.18 -2.30 -4.14
N GLN A 42 16.20 -3.01 -4.67
CA GLN A 42 16.17 -3.42 -6.07
C GLN A 42 14.80 -3.15 -6.65
N LEU A 43 14.78 -2.63 -7.86
CA LEU A 43 13.57 -2.37 -8.63
C LEU A 43 13.49 -3.43 -9.73
N ILE A 44 12.49 -4.31 -9.62
CA ILE A 44 12.39 -5.56 -10.38
C ILE A 44 11.09 -5.57 -11.16
N ASP A 45 11.18 -5.90 -12.45
CA ASP A 45 10.03 -6.29 -13.26
C ASP A 45 9.88 -7.82 -13.19
N ASP A 46 8.79 -8.30 -12.57
CA ASP A 46 8.56 -9.74 -12.39
C ASP A 46 8.02 -10.40 -13.68
N GLU A 47 7.56 -9.64 -14.69
CA GLU A 47 7.12 -10.17 -15.99
C GLU A 47 8.31 -10.50 -16.89
N LYS A 48 9.30 -9.61 -16.91
CA LYS A 48 10.54 -9.79 -17.68
C LYS A 48 11.64 -10.46 -16.86
N ALA A 49 11.42 -10.67 -15.56
CA ALA A 49 12.41 -11.16 -14.60
C ALA A 49 13.74 -10.35 -14.62
N GLN A 50 13.64 -9.04 -14.86
CA GLN A 50 14.79 -8.14 -15.00
C GLN A 50 14.84 -7.12 -13.86
N THR A 51 16.05 -6.83 -13.39
CA THR A 51 16.28 -5.74 -12.43
C THR A 51 16.60 -4.47 -13.21
N LEU A 52 15.75 -3.46 -13.08
CA LEU A 52 15.84 -2.20 -13.83
C LEU A 52 16.78 -1.22 -13.13
N ALA A 53 16.74 -1.18 -11.79
CA ALA A 53 17.64 -0.38 -10.98
C ALA A 53 17.96 -1.10 -9.67
N SER A 54 19.13 -0.85 -9.12
CA SER A 54 19.50 -1.35 -7.79
C SER A 54 20.27 -0.26 -7.06
N ALA A 55 20.26 -0.29 -5.73
CA ALA A 55 21.05 0.58 -4.87
C ALA A 55 21.43 -0.16 -3.58
N SER A 56 22.68 -0.02 -3.16
CA SER A 56 23.22 -0.73 -2.00
C SER A 56 24.20 0.11 -1.20
N THR A 57 24.22 -0.08 0.12
CA THR A 57 25.23 0.58 0.98
C THR A 57 26.66 0.15 0.70
N THR A 58 26.85 -0.92 -0.06
CA THR A 58 28.15 -1.44 -0.48
C THR A 58 28.70 -0.74 -1.72
N GLU A 59 27.90 0.07 -2.41
CA GLU A 59 28.38 0.85 -3.54
C GLU A 59 29.37 1.93 -3.09
N LYS A 60 30.57 1.88 -3.68
CA LYS A 60 31.65 2.83 -3.40
C LYS A 60 31.25 4.28 -3.68
N THR A 61 30.35 4.48 -4.64
CA THR A 61 29.85 5.80 -5.06
C THR A 61 29.01 6.50 -3.99
N LEU A 62 28.40 5.76 -3.06
CA LEU A 62 27.51 6.33 -2.05
C LEU A 62 28.23 6.75 -0.76
N GLY A 63 29.51 6.38 -0.59
CA GLY A 63 30.34 6.82 0.54
C GLY A 63 29.77 6.51 1.93
N VAL A 64 28.94 5.48 2.06
CA VAL A 64 28.26 5.17 3.32
C VAL A 64 29.18 4.38 4.25
N LYS A 65 29.66 5.03 5.32
CA LYS A 65 30.54 4.42 6.33
C LYS A 65 29.88 3.25 7.08
N THR A 66 28.56 3.33 7.32
CA THR A 66 27.82 2.29 8.05
C THR A 66 26.44 2.12 7.44
N GLY A 67 26.15 0.94 6.88
CA GLY A 67 24.86 0.69 6.23
C GLY A 67 23.73 0.31 7.17
N GLY A 68 24.03 0.12 8.46
CA GLY A 68 23.15 -0.38 9.51
C GLY A 68 22.18 0.64 10.12
N ASN A 69 22.28 1.92 9.74
CA ASN A 69 21.55 3.02 10.38
C ASN A 69 20.36 3.54 9.51
N ILE A 70 19.58 4.45 10.10
CA ILE A 70 18.42 5.09 9.43
C ILE A 70 18.88 6.07 8.34
N GLU A 71 19.99 6.78 8.56
CA GLU A 71 20.54 7.73 7.60
C GLU A 71 20.97 7.06 6.29
N ALA A 72 21.63 5.91 6.37
CA ALA A 72 21.97 5.10 5.20
C ALA A 72 20.72 4.66 4.44
N ALA A 73 19.66 4.28 5.15
CA ALA A 73 18.40 3.90 4.52
C ALA A 73 17.76 5.08 3.76
N LYS A 74 17.83 6.30 4.32
CA LYS A 74 17.36 7.51 3.63
C LYS A 74 18.17 7.79 2.36
N LYS A 75 19.50 7.71 2.45
CA LYS A 75 20.38 7.88 1.28
C LYS A 75 20.11 6.87 0.18
N ILE A 76 19.95 5.58 0.52
CA ILE A 76 19.54 4.56 -0.46
C ILE A 76 18.17 4.88 -1.06
N GLY A 77 17.20 5.31 -0.24
CA GLY A 77 15.87 5.66 -0.72
C GLY A 77 15.89 6.79 -1.75
N GLN A 78 16.72 7.81 -1.54
CA GLN A 78 16.93 8.89 -2.51
C GLN A 78 17.59 8.38 -3.79
N THR A 79 18.68 7.62 -3.67
CA THR A 79 19.47 7.20 -4.84
C THR A 79 18.72 6.20 -5.71
N ILE A 80 17.91 5.31 -5.13
CA ILE A 80 17.07 4.40 -5.92
C ILE A 80 15.95 5.14 -6.65
N ALA A 81 15.39 6.20 -6.05
CA ALA A 81 14.38 7.01 -6.69
C ALA A 81 14.96 7.81 -7.87
N GLU A 82 16.13 8.43 -7.70
CA GLU A 82 16.83 9.12 -8.79
C GLU A 82 17.12 8.16 -9.96
N ARG A 83 17.59 6.94 -9.67
CA ARG A 83 17.82 5.90 -10.70
C ARG A 83 16.53 5.45 -11.38
N ALA A 84 15.45 5.31 -10.62
CA ALA A 84 14.15 4.93 -11.17
C ALA A 84 13.60 6.02 -12.10
N LEU A 85 13.70 7.29 -11.70
CA LEU A 85 13.27 8.43 -12.51
C LEU A 85 14.13 8.56 -13.78
N ALA A 86 15.45 8.33 -13.68
CA ALA A 86 16.33 8.29 -14.85
C ALA A 86 15.97 7.15 -15.83
N ALA A 87 15.43 6.05 -15.32
CA ALA A 87 14.89 4.94 -16.12
C ALA A 87 13.44 5.17 -16.60
N GLY A 88 12.84 6.34 -16.31
CA GLY A 88 11.47 6.68 -16.71
C GLY A 88 10.37 6.02 -15.88
N ILE A 89 10.69 5.53 -14.67
CA ILE A 89 9.78 4.78 -13.81
C ILE A 89 9.26 5.69 -12.70
N ASN A 90 7.98 6.07 -12.78
CA ASN A 90 7.34 6.97 -11.82
C ASN A 90 6.58 6.23 -10.71
N SER A 91 6.09 5.02 -10.99
CA SER A 91 5.20 4.26 -10.11
C SER A 91 5.74 2.85 -9.85
N VAL A 92 5.71 2.44 -8.59
CA VAL A 92 6.40 1.25 -8.08
C VAL A 92 5.60 0.64 -6.93
N VAL A 93 5.62 -0.67 -6.78
CA VAL A 93 4.97 -1.35 -5.64
C VAL A 93 6.01 -1.69 -4.58
N PHE A 94 5.79 -1.27 -3.33
CA PHE A 94 6.73 -1.50 -2.24
C PHE A 94 6.66 -2.93 -1.69
N ASP A 95 7.79 -3.66 -1.75
CA ASP A 95 7.97 -4.97 -1.10
C ASP A 95 8.93 -4.86 0.09
N ARG A 96 8.36 -4.94 1.29
CA ARG A 96 9.09 -4.86 2.57
C ARG A 96 9.95 -6.09 2.89
N GLY A 97 10.07 -7.09 2.01
CA GLY A 97 11.09 -8.14 2.11
C GLY A 97 10.92 -9.14 3.26
N GLY A 98 9.73 -9.20 3.86
CA GLY A 98 9.45 -9.98 5.08
C GLY A 98 9.83 -9.28 6.38
N TYR A 99 10.30 -8.03 6.33
CA TYR A 99 10.55 -7.21 7.52
C TYR A 99 9.29 -6.46 7.97
N LEU A 100 9.27 -6.07 9.23
CA LEU A 100 8.28 -5.11 9.75
C LEU A 100 8.49 -3.75 9.10
N TYR A 101 7.38 -3.08 8.77
CA TYR A 101 7.41 -1.73 8.23
C TYR A 101 7.67 -0.72 9.36
N HIS A 102 8.93 -0.55 9.71
CA HIS A 102 9.40 0.33 10.77
C HIS A 102 10.87 0.72 10.53
N GLY A 103 11.36 1.70 11.29
CA GLY A 103 12.76 2.11 11.33
C GLY A 103 13.35 2.30 9.93
N ARG A 104 14.39 1.51 9.61
CA ARG A 104 15.11 1.59 8.33
C ARG A 104 14.24 1.33 7.10
N VAL A 105 13.28 0.40 7.17
CA VAL A 105 12.43 0.06 6.01
C VAL A 105 11.49 1.23 5.72
N LYS A 106 10.87 1.80 6.76
CA LYS A 106 10.02 2.99 6.65
C LYS A 106 10.82 4.18 6.14
N ALA A 107 12.00 4.44 6.71
CA ALA A 107 12.84 5.55 6.31
C ALA A 107 13.30 5.49 4.83
N LEU A 108 13.56 4.29 4.31
CA LEU A 108 13.87 4.09 2.89
C LEU A 108 12.67 4.44 2.00
N THR A 109 11.47 3.97 2.33
CA THR A 109 10.27 4.27 1.55
C THR A 109 9.90 5.74 1.62
N ASP A 110 10.04 6.37 2.79
CA ASP A 110 9.71 7.79 2.97
C ASP A 110 10.68 8.67 2.16
N ALA A 111 11.97 8.31 2.15
CA ALA A 111 12.97 9.00 1.35
C ALA A 111 12.76 8.81 -0.16
N ALA A 112 12.37 7.60 -0.60
CA ALA A 112 12.05 7.34 -2.00
C ALA A 112 10.82 8.15 -2.47
N ARG A 113 9.78 8.24 -1.62
CA ARG A 113 8.60 9.07 -1.87
C ARG A 113 8.95 10.56 -1.95
N ALA A 114 9.76 11.06 -1.02
CA ALA A 114 10.21 12.45 -1.02
C ALA A 114 11.03 12.81 -2.28
N ALA A 115 11.82 11.86 -2.79
CA ALA A 115 12.58 12.00 -4.04
C ALA A 115 11.70 11.87 -5.31
N GLY A 116 10.40 11.62 -5.15
CA GLY A 116 9.43 11.68 -6.25
C GLY A 116 9.00 10.34 -6.83
N LEU A 117 9.31 9.23 -6.18
CA LEU A 117 8.81 7.90 -6.54
C LEU A 117 7.41 7.70 -5.95
N ASN A 118 6.40 7.36 -6.77
CA ASN A 118 4.98 7.27 -6.40
C ASN A 118 4.31 8.61 -6.02
N LYS A 119 4.51 9.69 -6.79
CA LYS A 119 3.78 10.95 -6.58
C LYS A 119 2.26 10.82 -6.74
N ASP A 120 1.80 9.86 -7.56
CA ASP A 120 0.40 9.73 -7.92
C ASP A 120 -0.50 9.20 -6.77
N GLU A 121 0.08 8.59 -5.72
CA GLU A 121 -0.67 8.21 -4.51
C GLU A 121 -1.11 9.43 -3.68
N ALA A 122 -0.42 10.57 -3.81
CA ALA A 122 -0.81 11.82 -3.12
C ALA A 122 -2.02 12.49 -3.78
N ARG A 123 -2.23 12.26 -5.09
CA ARG A 123 -3.35 12.85 -5.83
C ARG A 123 -4.66 12.11 -5.57
N GLU A 124 -4.62 10.79 -5.34
CA GLU A 124 -5.83 10.02 -5.02
C GLU A 124 -6.31 10.21 -3.57
N ALA A 125 -5.40 10.48 -2.61
CA ALA A 125 -5.79 10.75 -1.23
C ALA A 125 -6.51 12.11 -1.04
N GLU A 126 -6.16 13.13 -1.82
CA GLU A 126 -6.88 14.41 -1.83
C GLU A 126 -8.23 14.31 -2.58
N VAL A 127 -8.33 13.43 -3.57
CA VAL A 127 -9.57 13.20 -4.35
C VAL A 127 -10.57 12.31 -3.58
N GLU A 128 -10.14 11.32 -2.80
CA GLU A 128 -11.03 10.52 -1.93
C GLU A 128 -11.52 11.27 -0.69
N ALA A 129 -10.70 12.18 -0.13
CA ALA A 129 -11.10 13.02 1.01
C ALA A 129 -12.14 14.10 0.60
N ALA A 130 -12.16 14.53 -0.65
CA ALA A 130 -13.16 15.45 -1.19
C ALA A 130 -14.46 14.77 -1.66
N ALA A 131 -14.45 13.46 -1.92
CA ALA A 131 -15.60 12.70 -2.43
C ALA A 131 -16.45 12.00 -1.36
N SER A 132 -16.12 12.15 -0.07
CA SER A 132 -16.85 11.55 1.05
C SER A 132 -17.47 12.63 1.96
N PRO A 133 -18.54 13.31 1.52
CA PRO A 133 -19.80 13.17 2.26
C PRO A 133 -21.04 13.40 1.37
N ALA A 134 -21.57 12.37 0.67
CA ALA A 134 -22.90 12.49 0.08
C ALA A 134 -23.69 11.19 -0.16
N THR A 135 -23.14 9.99 0.06
CA THR A 135 -23.83 8.73 -0.29
C THR A 135 -24.27 7.92 0.93
N LYS A 136 -24.84 8.58 1.94
CA LYS A 136 -25.61 7.93 3.02
C LYS A 136 -26.94 8.62 3.40
N ALA A 137 -27.39 9.62 2.64
CA ALA A 137 -28.61 10.37 2.98
C ALA A 137 -29.81 10.14 2.05
N GLU A 138 -29.70 9.32 1.00
CA GLU A 138 -30.77 9.16 -0.01
C GLU A 138 -31.52 7.81 0.00
N GLU A 139 -31.24 6.89 0.93
CA GLU A 139 -31.93 5.57 0.99
C GLU A 139 -33.09 5.49 2.00
N GLU A 140 -33.54 6.59 2.62
CA GLU A 140 -34.64 6.56 3.61
C GLU A 140 -35.85 7.45 3.26
N ALA A 141 -36.08 7.76 1.98
CA ALA A 141 -37.20 8.62 1.55
C ALA A 141 -38.12 8.07 0.45
N ALA A 142 -38.05 6.77 0.13
CA ALA A 142 -38.81 6.17 -0.98
C ALA A 142 -39.65 4.94 -0.58
N ALA A 143 -40.54 5.08 0.41
CA ALA A 143 -41.60 4.10 0.63
C ALA A 143 -42.90 4.76 1.13
N LYS A 144 -43.66 5.36 0.20
CA LYS A 144 -45.09 5.63 0.38
C LYS A 144 -45.86 5.00 -0.79
N PRO A 145 -46.71 3.98 -0.59
CA PRO A 145 -47.53 3.43 -1.66
C PRO A 145 -48.77 4.30 -1.86
N LYS A 146 -49.00 4.79 -3.08
CA LYS A 146 -50.23 5.49 -3.47
C LYS A 146 -51.25 4.50 -4.07
N LYS A 147 -52.35 4.35 -3.32
CA LYS A 147 -53.77 4.37 -3.73
C LYS A 147 -54.38 3.14 -4.44
N SER A 148 -55.34 2.51 -3.75
CA SER A 148 -56.55 1.96 -4.37
C SER A 148 -57.80 2.41 -3.57
N LYS A 149 -58.92 2.57 -4.29
CA LYS A 149 -60.09 3.43 -4.06
C LYS A 149 -61.00 3.06 -2.86
N PRO A 150 -61.87 3.98 -2.37
CA PRO A 150 -62.76 3.74 -1.25
C PRO A 150 -64.01 2.96 -1.68
N LYS A 151 -64.50 2.05 -0.82
CA LYS A 151 -65.82 1.43 -0.96
C LYS A 151 -66.55 1.52 0.39
N VAL A 152 -67.64 2.28 0.39
CA VAL A 152 -68.57 2.51 1.50
C VAL A 152 -69.56 1.34 1.63
N ARG A 153 -70.00 1.07 2.87
CA ARG A 153 -71.16 0.31 3.41
C ARG A 153 -70.68 -0.77 4.40
N LYS A 154 -71.26 -1.00 5.58
CA LYS A 154 -72.45 -0.48 6.30
C LYS A 154 -72.38 -1.00 7.75
N GLU A 155 -72.89 -0.21 8.70
CA GLU A 155 -73.59 -0.53 9.97
C GLU A 155 -73.41 -1.90 10.69
N ALA A 156 -73.00 -1.84 11.96
CA ALA A 156 -73.55 -2.55 13.16
C ALA A 156 -72.59 -2.30 14.36
N SER A 157 -72.87 -1.44 15.34
CA SER A 157 -73.65 -1.66 16.58
C SER A 157 -73.25 -2.90 17.41
N ALA A 158 -72.59 -2.69 18.57
CA ALA A 158 -72.68 -3.44 19.85
C ALA A 158 -71.41 -3.15 20.69
N GLN A 159 -71.47 -2.34 21.75
CA GLN A 159 -71.79 -2.71 23.14
C GLN A 159 -70.76 -3.62 23.84
N GLU A 160 -70.07 -3.01 24.82
CA GLU A 160 -69.92 -3.43 26.22
C GLU A 160 -69.44 -4.83 26.64
N ASN A 161 -68.88 -4.82 27.86
CA ASN A 161 -68.49 -5.91 28.77
C ASN A 161 -66.99 -6.28 28.69
N LYS A 162 -66.22 -6.32 29.78
CA LYS A 162 -66.47 -6.12 31.22
C LYS A 162 -65.10 -6.00 31.90
#